data_AF-A0A4Q5QTU8-F1
#
_entry.id   AF-A0A4Q5QTU8-F1
#
_cell.length_a   1.000
_cell.length_b   1.000
_cell.length_c   1.000
_cell.angle_alpha   90.00
_cell.angle_beta   90.00
_cell.angle_gamma   90.00
#
_symmetry.space_group_name_H-M   'P 1'
#
loop_
_entity.id
_entity.type
_entity.pdbx_description
1 polymer ?
#
loop_
_entity_poly.entity_id
_entity_poly.type
_entity_poly.pdbx_seq_one_letter_code
_entity_poly.pdbx_strand_id
1 'polypeptide(L)'
;MKKWIQQPAMVLVIGSVCFAACSKSDSDEKAKTNTEKISASTWKYDKAEVDANKDGTADTPIPPGYLDACETDNQITFKADGTGTIDEGPQKCNKIFVFRE
;
A
#
# COMPACT_ATOMS: atom_id res chain seq x y z
N MET A 1 -42.59 -11.43 48.98
CA MET A 1 -42.20 -10.17 48.32
C MET A 1 -40.69 -10.03 48.34
N LYS A 2 -40.09 -10.04 47.14
CA LYS A 2 -38.81 -9.44 46.72
C LYS A 2 -37.69 -9.27 47.78
N LYS A 3 -36.67 -10.13 47.67
CA LYS A 3 -35.26 -9.82 47.98
C LYS A 3 -34.47 -10.22 46.73
N TRP A 4 -34.19 -9.35 45.75
CA TRP A 4 -33.14 -8.31 45.76
C TRP A 4 -31.86 -8.82 46.42
N ILE A 5 -31.00 -9.47 45.64
CA ILE A 5 -29.67 -8.98 45.25
C ILE A 5 -29.01 -10.04 44.37
N GLN A 6 -28.68 -9.60 43.15
CA GLN A 6 -27.86 -10.27 42.14
C GLN A 6 -26.70 -11.05 42.78
N GLN A 7 -26.65 -12.36 42.58
CA GLN A 7 -25.42 -13.13 42.83
C GLN A 7 -24.46 -12.89 41.66
N PRO A 8 -23.31 -12.24 41.89
CA PRO A 8 -22.38 -11.76 40.86
C PRO A 8 -21.47 -12.87 40.30
N ALA A 9 -21.77 -14.14 40.56
CA ALA A 9 -20.91 -15.26 40.22
C ALA A 9 -20.92 -15.62 38.72
N MET A 10 -22.00 -15.29 38.02
CA MET A 10 -22.14 -15.63 36.59
C MET A 10 -21.33 -14.70 35.67
N VAL A 11 -21.07 -13.45 36.08
CA VAL A 11 -20.29 -12.49 35.29
C VAL A 11 -18.79 -12.82 35.31
N LEU A 12 -18.30 -13.39 36.41
CA LEU A 12 -16.88 -13.73 36.59
C LEU A 12 -16.44 -14.94 35.73
N VAL A 13 -17.37 -15.86 35.43
CA VAL A 13 -17.14 -17.03 34.57
C VAL A 13 -17.20 -16.67 33.08
N ILE A 14 -17.99 -15.66 32.68
CA ILE A 14 -18.08 -15.23 31.28
C ILE A 14 -16.86 -14.36 30.89
N GLY A 15 -16.35 -13.53 31.81
CA GLY A 15 -15.17 -12.70 31.54
C GLY A 15 -13.86 -13.46 31.33
N SER A 16 -13.73 -14.66 31.91
CA SER A 16 -12.50 -15.47 31.82
C SER A 16 -12.38 -16.25 30.50
N VAL A 17 -13.49 -16.50 29.80
CA VAL A 17 -13.49 -17.16 28.47
C VAL A 17 -13.08 -16.19 27.35
N CYS A 18 -13.29 -14.89 27.53
CA CYS A 18 -12.89 -13.87 26.55
C CYS A 18 -11.36 -13.71 26.43
N PHE A 19 -10.58 -14.03 27.48
CA PHE A 19 -9.12 -13.97 27.42
C PHE A 19 -8.49 -15.19 26.71
N ALA A 20 -9.16 -16.35 26.73
CA ALA A 20 -8.69 -17.55 26.04
C ALA A 20 -8.98 -17.52 24.52
N ALA A 21 -9.98 -16.75 24.07
CA ALA A 21 -10.28 -16.57 22.64
C ALA A 21 -9.35 -15.55 21.94
N CYS A 22 -8.50 -14.86 22.70
CA CYS A 22 -7.46 -13.96 22.18
C CYS A 22 -6.07 -14.61 22.19
N SER A 23 -5.97 -15.94 22.09
CA SER A 23 -4.76 -16.51 21.49
C SER A 23 -4.79 -16.15 20.00
N LYS A 24 -4.32 -14.94 19.65
CA LYS A 24 -3.61 -14.80 18.38
C LYS A 24 -2.51 -15.85 18.48
N SER A 25 -2.74 -17.02 17.88
CA SER A 25 -1.63 -17.83 17.41
C SER A 25 -0.83 -16.83 16.60
N ASP A 26 0.35 -16.48 17.10
CA ASP A 26 1.37 -15.87 16.27
C ASP A 26 1.62 -16.92 15.19
N SER A 27 0.83 -16.85 14.12
CA SER A 27 1.22 -17.46 12.88
C SER A 27 2.54 -16.79 12.56
N ASP A 28 3.62 -17.57 12.65
CA ASP A 28 4.97 -17.22 12.23
C ASP A 28 5.00 -16.94 10.71
N GLU A 29 4.06 -16.17 10.18
CA GLU A 29 4.22 -15.48 8.94
C GLU A 29 5.27 -14.41 9.19
N LYS A 30 6.53 -14.80 8.96
CA LYS A 30 7.67 -13.91 8.93
C LYS A 30 7.24 -12.61 8.25
N ALA A 31 7.29 -11.50 8.99
CA ALA A 31 6.88 -10.21 8.48
C ALA A 31 7.62 -9.95 7.17
N LYS A 32 6.87 -9.73 6.08
CA LYS A 32 7.45 -9.46 4.76
C LYS A 32 8.39 -8.27 4.86
N THR A 33 9.60 -8.43 4.34
CA THR A 33 10.57 -7.36 4.18
C THR A 33 10.01 -6.29 3.24
N ASN A 34 10.57 -5.08 3.29
CA ASN A 34 10.13 -4.00 2.40
C ASN A 34 10.29 -4.37 0.92
N THR A 35 11.35 -5.12 0.59
CA THR A 35 11.56 -5.67 -0.76
C THR A 35 10.44 -6.63 -1.15
N GLU A 36 10.08 -7.57 -0.28
CA GLU A 36 8.97 -8.50 -0.55
C GLU A 36 7.61 -7.79 -0.70
N LYS A 37 7.41 -6.65 -0.02
CA LYS A 37 6.20 -5.84 -0.17
C LYS A 37 6.16 -5.13 -1.52
N ILE A 38 7.25 -4.48 -1.92
CA ILE A 38 7.31 -3.70 -3.16
C ILE A 38 7.30 -4.63 -4.39
N SER A 39 7.96 -5.80 -4.29
CA SER A 39 8.01 -6.80 -5.36
C SER A 39 6.75 -7.67 -5.50
N ALA A 40 5.77 -7.52 -4.60
CA ALA A 40 4.55 -8.34 -4.65
C ALA A 40 3.59 -7.95 -5.79
N SER A 41 3.72 -6.73 -6.33
CA SER A 41 2.77 -6.17 -7.27
C SER A 41 3.46 -5.32 -8.34
N THR A 42 2.77 -5.15 -9.46
CA THR A 42 3.06 -4.14 -10.47
C THR A 42 2.44 -2.81 -10.05
N TRP A 43 3.19 -1.72 -10.22
CA TRP A 43 2.85 -0.37 -9.81
C TRP A 43 2.53 0.49 -11.03
N LYS A 44 1.63 1.45 -10.87
CA LYS A 44 1.36 2.52 -11.83
C LYS A 44 1.27 3.84 -11.08
N TYR A 45 1.54 4.94 -11.76
CA TYR A 45 1.29 6.26 -11.19
C TYR A 45 -0.21 6.46 -10.97
N ASP A 46 -0.59 6.88 -9.76
CA ASP A 46 -1.96 7.32 -9.46
C ASP A 46 -2.06 8.84 -9.60
N LYS A 47 -1.13 9.56 -8.95
CA LYS A 47 -1.03 11.02 -8.97
C LYS A 47 0.44 11.45 -8.91
N ALA A 48 0.70 12.64 -9.43
CA ALA A 48 2.00 13.29 -9.34
C ALA A 48 1.81 14.70 -8.79
N GLU A 49 2.46 14.98 -7.67
CA GLU A 49 2.28 16.19 -6.89
C GLU A 49 3.66 16.67 -6.40
N VAL A 50 3.79 17.97 -6.17
CA VAL A 50 5.01 18.60 -5.69
C VAL A 50 4.92 18.74 -4.18
N ASP A 51 5.92 18.20 -3.48
CA ASP A 51 6.21 18.46 -2.08
C ASP A 51 7.33 19.52 -2.03
N ALA A 52 6.93 20.79 -1.96
CA ALA A 52 7.83 21.93 -1.95
C ALA A 52 8.48 22.12 -0.57
N ASN A 53 7.82 21.68 0.50
CA ASN A 53 8.24 21.88 1.88
C ASN A 53 9.07 20.69 2.44
N LYS A 54 9.09 19.55 1.73
CA LYS A 54 9.78 18.28 2.03
C LYS A 54 9.29 17.59 3.31
N ASP A 55 8.04 17.77 3.68
CA ASP A 55 7.44 17.14 4.85
C ASP A 55 6.91 15.72 4.56
N GLY A 56 6.97 15.27 3.31
CA GLY A 56 6.48 13.97 2.86
C GLY A 56 5.00 13.99 2.46
N THR A 57 4.36 15.16 2.46
CA THR A 57 2.99 15.40 2.02
C THR A 57 3.01 16.18 0.72
N ALA A 58 2.11 15.83 -0.19
CA ALA A 58 1.92 16.59 -1.40
C ALA A 58 1.31 17.98 -1.11
N ASP A 59 1.93 19.05 -1.61
CA ASP A 59 1.41 20.42 -1.47
C ASP A 59 0.50 20.78 -2.65
N THR A 60 0.99 20.58 -3.88
CA THR A 60 0.31 21.04 -5.09
C THR A 60 0.39 20.02 -6.22
N PRO A 61 -0.71 19.79 -6.97
CA PRO A 61 -0.67 18.90 -8.11
C PRO A 61 0.25 19.45 -9.20
N ILE A 62 0.96 18.55 -9.89
CA ILE A 62 1.79 18.95 -11.02
C ILE A 62 0.89 19.54 -12.13
N PRO A 63 1.28 20.66 -12.76
CA PRO A 63 0.52 21.26 -13.85
C PRO A 63 0.29 20.30 -15.03
N PRO A 64 -0.87 20.36 -15.71
CA PRO A 64 -1.12 19.58 -16.92
C PRO A 64 -0.03 19.83 -17.98
N GLY A 65 0.49 18.76 -18.59
CA GLY A 65 1.53 18.83 -19.63
C GLY A 65 2.97 18.84 -19.12
N TYR A 66 3.20 18.77 -17.80
CA TYR A 66 4.52 18.53 -17.24
C TYR A 66 4.94 17.06 -17.36
N LEU A 67 3.97 16.14 -17.22
CA LEU A 67 4.13 14.73 -17.53
C LEU A 67 3.47 14.45 -18.88
N ASP A 68 4.20 13.78 -19.76
CA ASP A 68 3.63 13.27 -21.00
C ASP A 68 2.66 12.12 -20.67
N ALA A 69 1.62 11.93 -21.48
CA ALA A 69 0.62 10.89 -21.21
C ALA A 69 1.24 9.48 -21.14
N CYS A 70 2.30 9.27 -21.91
CA CYS A 70 3.11 8.05 -21.94
C CYS A 70 3.93 7.79 -20.67
N GLU A 71 4.12 8.79 -19.80
CA GLU A 71 4.80 8.60 -18.52
C GLU A 71 3.80 8.07 -17.46
N THR A 72 2.52 8.40 -17.64
CA THR A 72 1.46 8.12 -16.66
C THR A 72 0.86 6.72 -16.79
N ASP A 73 1.05 6.05 -17.92
CA ASP A 73 0.59 4.66 -18.17
C ASP A 73 1.67 3.60 -17.93
N ASN A 74 2.88 4.01 -17.54
CA ASN A 74 3.98 3.13 -17.18
C ASN A 74 3.60 2.14 -16.07
N GLN A 75 3.86 0.85 -16.32
CA GLN A 75 3.76 -0.23 -15.36
C GLN A 75 5.14 -0.65 -14.87
N ILE A 76 5.39 -0.47 -13.58
CA ILE A 76 6.68 -0.72 -12.94
C ILE A 76 6.59 -1.99 -12.12
N THR A 77 7.43 -2.97 -12.43
CA THR A 77 7.52 -4.22 -11.66
C THR A 77 8.89 -4.33 -11.01
N PHE A 78 8.90 -4.48 -9.69
CA PHE A 78 10.13 -4.72 -8.93
C PHE A 78 10.26 -6.21 -8.63
N LYS A 79 11.48 -6.73 -8.66
CA LYS A 79 11.78 -8.12 -8.29
C LYS A 79 12.62 -8.15 -7.02
N ALA A 80 12.47 -9.23 -6.26
CA ALA A 80 13.18 -9.40 -5.00
C ALA A 80 14.69 -9.59 -5.17
N ASP A 81 15.15 -9.87 -6.39
CA ASP A 81 16.57 -9.98 -6.76
C ASP A 81 17.25 -8.62 -6.99
N GLY A 82 16.53 -7.51 -6.77
CA GLY A 82 17.05 -6.15 -6.97
C GLY A 82 16.95 -5.64 -8.41
N THR A 83 16.33 -6.41 -9.31
CA THR A 83 16.03 -5.97 -10.67
C THR A 83 14.59 -5.48 -10.80
N GLY A 84 14.26 -4.88 -11.94
CA GLY A 84 12.89 -4.43 -12.23
C GLY A 84 12.69 -4.22 -13.73
N THR A 85 11.43 -4.06 -14.12
CA THR A 85 11.04 -3.76 -15.50
C THR A 85 10.06 -2.60 -15.52
N ILE A 86 10.18 -1.76 -16.54
CA ILE A 86 9.22 -0.71 -16.84
C ILE A 86 8.58 -1.08 -18.17
N ASP A 87 7.26 -1.20 -18.18
CA ASP A 87 6.46 -1.41 -19.37
C ASP A 87 5.67 -0.13 -19.66
N GLU A 88 6.10 0.59 -20.69
CA GLU A 88 5.48 1.85 -21.15
C GLU A 88 4.23 1.61 -22.02
N GLY A 89 3.82 0.36 -22.20
CA GLY A 89 2.67 0.04 -23.02
C GLY A 89 2.82 0.50 -24.49
N PRO A 90 1.69 0.78 -25.17
CA PRO A 90 1.69 1.13 -26.59
C PRO A 90 2.21 2.54 -26.90
N GLN A 91 2.04 3.49 -25.97
CA GLN A 91 2.45 4.88 -26.16
C GLN A 91 3.79 5.11 -25.46
N LYS A 92 4.89 4.93 -26.18
CA LYS A 92 6.23 5.14 -25.60
C LYS A 92 6.63 6.62 -25.59
N CYS A 93 7.33 7.07 -24.54
CA CYS A 93 7.84 8.44 -24.45
C CYS A 93 9.07 8.74 -25.30
N ASN A 94 9.55 7.75 -26.06
CA ASN A 94 10.58 7.95 -27.04
C ASN A 94 10.05 8.85 -28.16
N LYS A 95 10.39 10.15 -28.09
CA LYS A 95 10.34 11.04 -29.25
C LYS A 95 11.30 10.46 -30.29
N ILE A 96 10.78 9.62 -31.18
CA ILE A 96 11.51 9.21 -32.37
C ILE A 96 11.81 10.52 -33.10
N PHE A 97 13.07 10.93 -33.06
CA PHE A 97 13.61 11.90 -33.99
C PHE A 97 13.47 11.27 -35.37
N VAL A 98 12.35 11.54 -36.04
CA VAL A 98 12.28 11.35 -37.48
C VAL A 98 13.19 12.42 -38.05
N PHE A 99 14.40 12.05 -38.47
CA PHE A 99 15.10 12.81 -39.49
C PHE A 99 14.17 12.82 -40.71
N ARG A 100 13.44 13.92 -40.87
CA ARG A 100 12.72 14.20 -42.10
C ARG A 100 13.79 14.63 -43.10
N GLU A 101 14.04 13.80 -44.11
CA GLU A 101 14.76 14.20 -45.32
C GLU A 101 13.99 15.32 -46.05
#